data_AF-A0A8K0Y5Q7-F1
#
_entry.id   AF-A0A8K0Y5Q7-F1
#
_cell.length_a   1.000
_cell.length_b   1.000
_cell.length_c   1.000
_cell.angle_alpha   90.00
_cell.angle_beta   90.00
_cell.angle_gamma   90.00
#
_symmetry.space_group_name_H-M   'P 1'
#
loop_
_entity.id
_entity.type
_entity.pdbx_description
1 polymer ?
#
loop_
_entity_poly.entity_id
_entity_poly.type
_entity_poly.pdbx_seq_one_letter_code
_entity_poly.pdbx_strand_id
1 'polypeptide(L)'
;MVKEVVNKTQNYIENNWYDKQNGGFYGDTDSSPEEAYYLKNPRPDEKPIIDKTKFSDWNSEAIITYLYLYNVTKDSKYNDMATHSLDFFESNLVSSNGAYHYQDVNGTIGVSGNLLDNAYLLLAFVDGYDTLGNQSYLKTAQGLADYSLDNLYDWYSGGFFERNSPDTNIYKPGEQISLTKPPEENGVISYALLRLYMDTNNIEYLDAAIKTMGNQAGNIGPVDEGYYYVKASQIIVDNNLMSDFTNAETRIDDIEKQKQENFWLNNLINGTGQTNQSFVPSDIGLAKLQGPIFLLVPIAVLSGFISFASPCTLPILPAYMAYTFRTSKMNVLGMSVSFFLGLVIVFVLLGMSAAFVGTYLKSNIGVFSEIAGVAMILFGLYTLSGRGIPGLKITPKSPVTYFGSFTFGCILGMSWTPCVGPILVGILLLAATTVSLPTGSLLLFSYATGLAIPLILVSAYLGRVDKDSIAWRIIRGKEIKIVLANKQFSLHTNTLFSGILFVVLGFLVFSGILYSLNQLVANTSIQQWFFEIENRLLQVLHN
;
A
#
# COMPACT_ATOMS: atom_id res chain seq x y z
N MET A 1 -16.36 33.82 -15.57
CA MET A 1 -15.88 32.44 -15.82
C MET A 1 -16.30 31.49 -14.70
N VAL A 2 -15.73 31.54 -13.48
CA VAL A 2 -16.08 30.59 -12.39
C VAL A 2 -17.58 30.51 -12.11
N LYS A 3 -18.25 31.66 -11.88
CA LYS A 3 -19.71 31.70 -11.66
C LYS A 3 -20.53 31.12 -12.82
N GLU A 4 -20.06 31.31 -14.04
CA GLU A 4 -20.74 30.78 -15.23
C GLU A 4 -20.61 29.26 -15.34
N VAL A 5 -19.42 28.73 -15.04
CA VAL A 5 -19.16 27.29 -14.97
C VAL A 5 -20.02 26.66 -13.87
N VAL A 6 -20.02 27.23 -12.65
CA VAL A 6 -20.86 26.75 -11.54
C VAL A 6 -22.33 26.73 -11.93
N ASN A 7 -22.86 27.82 -12.48
CA ASN A 7 -24.27 27.88 -12.90
C ASN A 7 -24.60 26.84 -13.99
N LYS A 8 -23.69 26.61 -14.95
CA LYS A 8 -23.88 25.60 -16.00
C LYS A 8 -23.86 24.18 -15.43
N THR A 9 -22.93 23.89 -14.52
CA THR A 9 -22.83 22.59 -13.85
C THR A 9 -24.06 22.32 -12.99
N GLN A 10 -24.51 23.29 -12.19
CA GLN A 10 -25.72 23.16 -11.37
C GLN A 10 -26.95 22.91 -12.24
N ASN A 11 -27.16 23.72 -13.29
CA ASN A 11 -28.27 23.51 -14.22
C ASN A 11 -28.21 22.13 -14.90
N TYR A 12 -27.02 21.57 -15.13
CA TYR A 12 -26.89 20.23 -15.67
C TYR A 12 -27.33 19.17 -14.67
N ILE A 13 -26.80 19.21 -13.44
CA ILE A 13 -27.12 18.23 -12.38
C ILE A 13 -28.62 18.25 -12.09
N GLU A 14 -29.22 19.43 -11.94
CA GLU A 14 -30.65 19.57 -11.60
C GLU A 14 -31.61 19.09 -12.69
N ASN A 15 -31.19 19.16 -13.95
CA ASN A 15 -32.06 18.80 -15.08
C ASN A 15 -31.85 17.37 -15.56
N ASN A 16 -30.70 16.76 -15.27
CA ASN A 16 -30.36 15.43 -15.78
C ASN A 16 -30.23 14.39 -14.65
N TRP A 17 -29.67 14.75 -13.50
CA TRP A 17 -29.32 13.78 -12.45
C TRP A 17 -30.25 13.84 -11.23
N TYR A 18 -30.77 15.00 -10.86
CA TYR A 18 -31.65 15.10 -9.69
C TYR A 18 -33.05 14.50 -9.94
N ASP A 19 -33.47 13.57 -9.08
CA ASP A 19 -34.82 13.02 -9.06
C ASP A 19 -35.77 13.99 -8.35
N LYS A 20 -36.46 14.83 -9.14
CA LYS A 20 -37.42 15.83 -8.64
C LYS A 20 -38.65 15.21 -7.97
N GLN A 21 -38.94 13.93 -8.19
CA GLN A 21 -40.13 13.29 -7.63
C GLN A 21 -39.85 12.67 -6.27
N ASN A 22 -38.74 11.93 -6.16
CA ASN A 22 -38.45 11.14 -4.96
C ASN A 22 -37.23 11.64 -4.18
N GLY A 23 -36.50 12.64 -4.66
CA GLY A 23 -35.23 13.06 -4.07
C GLY A 23 -34.07 12.11 -4.44
N GLY A 24 -32.85 12.57 -4.18
CA GLY A 24 -31.62 11.90 -4.60
C GLY A 24 -31.20 12.21 -6.04
N PHE A 25 -30.03 11.72 -6.39
CA PHE A 25 -29.29 11.94 -7.62
C PHE A 25 -28.98 10.59 -8.27
N TYR A 26 -29.25 10.54 -9.57
CA TYR A 26 -28.90 9.44 -10.45
C TYR A 26 -27.39 9.42 -10.74
N GLY A 27 -26.83 8.23 -10.92
CA GLY A 27 -25.46 8.03 -11.36
C GLY A 27 -25.30 8.10 -12.88
N ASP A 28 -24.06 7.95 -13.33
CA ASP A 28 -23.73 7.71 -14.74
C ASP A 28 -23.30 6.27 -14.95
N THR A 29 -23.48 5.73 -16.17
CA THR A 29 -23.02 4.37 -16.47
C THR A 29 -21.56 4.37 -16.95
N ASP A 30 -20.66 3.83 -16.13
CA ASP A 30 -19.23 3.55 -16.45
C ASP A 30 -19.02 2.52 -17.60
N SER A 31 -20.07 2.13 -18.32
CA SER A 31 -20.05 1.06 -19.32
C SER A 31 -20.03 1.57 -20.77
N SER A 32 -18.92 2.21 -21.17
CA SER A 32 -18.43 2.42 -22.57
C SER A 32 -19.24 3.38 -23.49
N PRO A 33 -18.64 4.26 -24.34
CA PRO A 33 -17.28 4.79 -24.44
C PRO A 33 -17.27 6.28 -24.01
N GLU A 34 -17.45 6.57 -22.72
CA GLU A 34 -17.53 7.94 -22.23
C GLU A 34 -16.23 8.74 -22.41
N GLU A 35 -15.07 8.12 -22.22
CA GLU A 35 -13.79 8.74 -22.55
C GLU A 35 -13.80 9.25 -24.00
N ALA A 36 -14.42 8.51 -24.93
CA ALA A 36 -14.54 8.96 -26.32
C ALA A 36 -15.50 10.15 -26.50
N TYR A 37 -16.51 10.32 -25.65
CA TYR A 37 -17.41 11.48 -25.68
C TYR A 37 -16.70 12.76 -25.21
N TYR A 38 -15.82 12.66 -24.21
CA TYR A 38 -14.99 13.79 -23.74
C TYR A 38 -13.78 14.06 -24.63
N LEU A 39 -13.25 13.04 -25.32
CA LEU A 39 -12.05 13.13 -26.15
C LEU A 39 -12.32 13.43 -27.64
N LYS A 40 -13.51 13.13 -28.19
CA LYS A 40 -13.83 13.42 -29.60
C LYS A 40 -14.44 14.80 -29.80
N ASN A 41 -13.96 15.48 -30.85
CA ASN A 41 -14.56 16.69 -31.38
C ASN A 41 -14.76 16.51 -32.91
N PRO A 42 -15.99 16.58 -33.44
CA PRO A 42 -17.25 16.89 -32.75
C PRO A 42 -17.72 15.74 -31.84
N ARG A 43 -18.42 16.10 -30.76
CA ARG A 43 -19.02 15.14 -29.84
C ARG A 43 -20.08 14.30 -30.57
N PRO A 44 -20.27 13.02 -30.21
CA PRO A 44 -21.40 12.22 -30.67
C PRO A 44 -22.74 12.92 -30.38
N ASP A 45 -23.72 12.77 -31.27
CA ASP A 45 -25.08 13.29 -31.07
C ASP A 45 -25.85 12.51 -30.00
N GLU A 46 -25.47 11.25 -29.75
CA GLU A 46 -26.05 10.41 -28.70
C GLU A 46 -25.51 10.81 -27.33
N LYS A 47 -26.42 11.12 -26.41
CA LYS A 47 -26.08 11.47 -25.02
C LYS A 47 -25.73 10.21 -24.21
N PRO A 48 -24.87 10.33 -23.19
CA PRO A 48 -24.61 9.26 -22.23
C PRO A 48 -25.90 8.74 -21.59
N ILE A 49 -25.91 7.44 -21.27
CA ILE A 49 -27.04 6.79 -20.60
C ILE A 49 -26.93 7.09 -19.10
N ILE A 50 -27.97 7.71 -18.54
CA ILE A 50 -28.03 8.03 -17.11
C ILE A 50 -28.46 6.77 -16.35
N ASP A 51 -27.62 6.32 -15.41
CA ASP A 51 -27.96 5.25 -14.47
C ASP A 51 -28.90 5.81 -13.39
N LYS A 52 -30.14 5.35 -13.38
CA LYS A 52 -31.13 5.82 -12.39
C LYS A 52 -30.98 5.18 -11.01
N THR A 53 -29.95 4.36 -10.81
CA THR A 53 -29.57 3.83 -9.50
C THR A 53 -29.09 4.97 -8.60
N LYS A 54 -29.54 4.97 -7.35
CA LYS A 54 -29.15 5.96 -6.33
C LYS A 54 -28.17 5.31 -5.37
N PHE A 55 -26.89 5.70 -5.47
CA PHE A 55 -25.81 5.23 -4.60
C PHE A 55 -25.65 6.15 -3.39
N SER A 56 -25.48 5.56 -2.21
CA SER A 56 -25.49 6.28 -0.93
C SER A 56 -24.31 7.23 -0.74
N ASP A 57 -23.11 6.81 -1.11
CA ASP A 57 -21.88 7.59 -1.08
C ASP A 57 -21.96 8.86 -1.96
N TRP A 58 -22.22 8.71 -3.26
CA TRP A 58 -22.28 9.84 -4.19
C TRP A 58 -23.41 10.81 -3.88
N ASN A 59 -24.55 10.28 -3.43
CA ASN A 59 -25.66 11.12 -3.00
C ASN A 59 -25.34 11.89 -1.73
N SER A 60 -24.62 11.28 -0.79
CA SER A 60 -24.21 11.97 0.44
C SER A 60 -23.32 13.16 0.13
N GLU A 61 -22.34 13.00 -0.76
CA GLU A 61 -21.50 14.12 -1.20
C GLU A 61 -22.31 15.23 -1.88
N ALA A 62 -23.26 14.85 -2.74
CA ALA A 62 -24.15 15.81 -3.36
C ALA A 62 -24.97 16.55 -2.29
N ILE A 63 -25.58 15.84 -1.34
CA ILE A 63 -26.36 16.42 -0.24
C ILE A 63 -25.51 17.39 0.57
N ILE A 64 -24.32 17.00 1.01
CA ILE A 64 -23.37 17.86 1.74
C ILE A 64 -23.08 19.13 0.94
N THR A 65 -22.87 18.99 -0.37
CA THR A 65 -22.62 20.13 -1.28
C THR A 65 -23.83 21.05 -1.38
N TYR A 66 -25.05 20.52 -1.51
CA TYR A 66 -26.28 21.31 -1.60
C TYR A 66 -26.63 22.00 -0.28
N LEU A 67 -26.36 21.36 0.86
CA LEU A 67 -26.47 21.99 2.19
C LEU A 67 -25.47 23.13 2.34
N TYR A 68 -24.22 22.95 1.91
CA TYR A 68 -23.23 24.01 1.88
C TYR A 68 -23.66 25.18 0.98
N LEU A 69 -24.16 24.89 -0.23
CA LEU A 69 -24.69 25.89 -1.15
C LEU A 69 -25.87 26.66 -0.54
N TYR A 70 -26.80 25.98 0.12
CA TYR A 70 -27.87 26.62 0.85
C TYR A 70 -27.32 27.54 1.95
N ASN A 71 -26.35 27.07 2.74
CA ASN A 71 -25.79 27.86 3.82
C ASN A 71 -25.13 29.16 3.32
N VAL A 72 -24.45 29.10 2.17
CA VAL A 72 -23.76 30.26 1.56
C VAL A 72 -24.73 31.19 0.82
N THR A 73 -25.66 30.64 0.03
CA THR A 73 -26.50 31.43 -0.88
C THR A 73 -27.86 31.82 -0.29
N LYS A 74 -28.34 31.05 0.69
CA LYS A 74 -29.69 31.12 1.25
C LYS A 74 -30.82 30.93 0.23
N ASP A 75 -30.52 30.30 -0.91
CA ASP A 75 -31.54 29.94 -1.92
C ASP A 75 -32.31 28.70 -1.45
N SER A 76 -33.64 28.83 -1.30
CA SER A 76 -34.51 27.77 -0.79
C SER A 76 -34.49 26.52 -1.66
N LYS A 77 -34.19 26.66 -2.95
CA LYS A 77 -34.08 25.52 -3.87
C LYS A 77 -33.07 24.47 -3.40
N TYR A 78 -31.92 24.90 -2.89
CA TYR A 78 -30.89 23.98 -2.41
C TYR A 78 -31.31 23.29 -1.11
N ASN A 79 -32.04 24.01 -0.26
CA ASN A 79 -32.67 23.43 0.93
C ASN A 79 -33.70 22.35 0.52
N ASP A 80 -34.60 22.66 -0.40
CA ASP A 80 -35.64 21.73 -0.87
C ASP A 80 -35.01 20.46 -1.47
N MET A 81 -33.96 20.62 -2.29
CA MET A 81 -33.22 19.51 -2.89
C MET A 81 -32.52 18.62 -1.85
N ALA A 82 -31.83 19.24 -0.87
CA ALA A 82 -31.16 18.51 0.19
C ALA A 82 -32.15 17.80 1.11
N THR A 83 -33.24 18.47 1.50
CA THR A 83 -34.30 17.92 2.35
C THR A 83 -34.95 16.71 1.70
N HIS A 84 -35.45 16.83 0.47
CA HIS A 84 -36.06 15.70 -0.24
C HIS A 84 -35.10 14.52 -0.42
N SER A 85 -33.80 14.79 -0.59
CA SER A 85 -32.80 13.73 -0.70
C SER A 85 -32.56 13.05 0.65
N LEU A 86 -32.35 13.81 1.73
CA LEU A 86 -32.20 13.25 3.07
C LEU A 86 -33.41 12.41 3.49
N ASP A 87 -34.64 12.90 3.26
CA ASP A 87 -35.87 12.18 3.57
C ASP A 87 -35.97 10.84 2.81
N PHE A 88 -35.49 10.81 1.55
CA PHE A 88 -35.43 9.60 0.75
C PHE A 88 -34.46 8.58 1.33
N PHE A 89 -33.23 9.00 1.66
CA PHE A 89 -32.21 8.11 2.22
C PHE A 89 -32.61 7.61 3.62
N GLU A 90 -33.18 8.47 4.46
CA GLU A 90 -33.69 8.12 5.78
C GLU A 90 -34.79 7.04 5.70
N SER A 91 -35.69 7.16 4.72
CA SER A 91 -36.84 6.24 4.60
C SER A 91 -36.52 4.93 3.88
N ASN A 92 -35.53 4.91 2.98
CA ASN A 92 -35.32 3.79 2.06
C ASN A 92 -33.96 3.10 2.19
N LEU A 93 -32.92 3.82 2.63
CA LEU A 93 -31.52 3.36 2.56
C LEU A 93 -30.79 3.38 3.91
N VAL A 94 -31.47 3.73 5.00
CA VAL A 94 -30.96 3.58 6.37
C VAL A 94 -31.82 2.59 7.15
N SER A 95 -31.17 1.70 7.90
CA SER A 95 -31.84 0.72 8.77
C SER A 95 -31.05 0.46 10.05
N SER A 96 -31.53 -0.47 10.89
CA SER A 96 -30.76 -0.96 12.04
C SER A 96 -29.47 -1.70 11.66
N ASN A 97 -29.33 -2.12 10.39
CA ASN A 97 -28.14 -2.78 9.86
C ASN A 97 -27.20 -1.78 9.16
N GLY A 98 -27.32 -0.50 9.48
CA GLY A 98 -26.58 0.59 8.86
C GLY A 98 -27.17 1.05 7.53
N ALA A 99 -26.36 1.80 6.78
CA ALA A 99 -26.66 2.27 5.45
C ALA A 99 -26.58 1.15 4.39
N TYR A 100 -27.52 1.15 3.45
CA TYR A 100 -27.50 0.35 2.23
C TYR A 100 -26.71 1.05 1.12
N HIS A 101 -26.00 0.29 0.30
CA HIS A 101 -25.13 0.85 -0.73
C HIS A 101 -25.88 1.58 -1.86
N TYR A 102 -27.00 1.01 -2.34
CA TYR A 102 -27.80 1.63 -3.39
C TYR A 102 -29.27 1.21 -3.37
N GLN A 103 -30.11 1.95 -4.09
CA GLN A 103 -31.41 1.49 -4.58
C GLN A 103 -31.48 1.60 -6.11
N ASP A 104 -31.82 0.50 -6.78
CA ASP A 104 -31.99 0.48 -8.24
C ASP A 104 -33.39 0.97 -8.67
N VAL A 105 -33.61 1.08 -9.97
CA VAL A 105 -34.87 1.54 -10.57
C VAL A 105 -36.06 0.62 -10.27
N ASN A 106 -35.81 -0.64 -9.95
CA ASN A 106 -36.82 -1.64 -9.59
C ASN A 106 -37.09 -1.68 -8.08
N GLY A 107 -36.38 -0.88 -7.29
CA GLY A 107 -36.45 -0.86 -5.82
C GLY A 107 -35.59 -1.92 -5.15
N THR A 108 -34.73 -2.63 -5.89
CA THR A 108 -33.74 -3.55 -5.33
C THR A 108 -32.73 -2.77 -4.51
N ILE A 109 -32.51 -3.18 -3.27
CA ILE A 109 -31.52 -2.59 -2.38
C ILE A 109 -30.19 -3.32 -2.48
N GLY A 110 -29.11 -2.54 -2.45
CA GLY A 110 -27.74 -3.04 -2.37
C GLY A 110 -27.41 -3.59 -0.99
N VAL A 111 -26.14 -3.94 -0.78
CA VAL A 111 -25.69 -4.51 0.49
C VAL A 111 -25.56 -3.43 1.58
N SER A 112 -25.85 -3.79 2.83
CA SER A 112 -25.79 -2.86 3.95
C SER A 112 -24.49 -2.96 4.75
N GLY A 113 -24.14 -1.87 5.44
CA GLY A 113 -23.15 -1.92 6.52
C GLY A 113 -21.69 -1.72 6.10
N ASN A 114 -21.42 -1.22 4.89
CA ASN A 114 -20.06 -0.83 4.51
C ASN A 114 -19.67 0.51 5.13
N LEU A 115 -18.38 0.69 5.43
CA LEU A 115 -17.90 1.93 6.06
C LEU A 115 -18.12 3.15 5.18
N LEU A 116 -17.83 3.06 3.87
CA LEU A 116 -18.02 4.14 2.91
C LEU A 116 -19.43 4.75 2.99
N ASP A 117 -20.46 3.92 2.82
CA ASP A 117 -21.86 4.35 2.82
C ASP A 117 -22.27 4.94 4.19
N ASN A 118 -21.87 4.28 5.28
CA ASN A 118 -22.19 4.74 6.64
C ASN A 118 -21.50 6.05 6.98
N ALA A 119 -20.22 6.22 6.65
CA ALA A 119 -19.44 7.41 6.98
C ALA A 119 -19.97 8.64 6.24
N TYR A 120 -20.22 8.52 4.94
CA TYR A 120 -20.71 9.64 4.13
C TYR A 120 -22.16 10.01 4.45
N LEU A 121 -23.07 9.03 4.61
CA LEU A 121 -24.44 9.33 5.01
C LEU A 121 -24.50 9.91 6.42
N LEU A 122 -23.70 9.39 7.34
CA LEU A 122 -23.57 9.96 8.69
C LEU A 122 -23.24 11.44 8.61
N LEU A 123 -22.21 11.80 7.85
CA LEU A 123 -21.82 13.20 7.67
C LEU A 123 -22.93 14.03 7.02
N ALA A 124 -23.62 13.50 6.01
CA ALA A 124 -24.73 14.19 5.35
C ALA A 124 -25.90 14.47 6.31
N PHE A 125 -26.25 13.52 7.19
CA PHE A 125 -27.28 13.73 8.21
C PHE A 125 -26.85 14.71 9.30
N VAL A 126 -25.57 14.70 9.71
CA VAL A 126 -25.02 15.70 10.63
C VAL A 126 -25.08 17.10 10.00
N ASP A 127 -24.64 17.25 8.75
CA ASP A 127 -24.77 18.53 8.02
C ASP A 127 -26.23 18.95 7.85
N GLY A 128 -27.12 17.98 7.60
CA GLY A 128 -28.55 18.18 7.49
C GLY A 128 -29.14 18.69 8.80
N TYR A 129 -28.77 18.09 9.93
CA TYR A 129 -29.20 18.55 11.25
C TYR A 129 -28.70 19.98 11.54
N ASP A 130 -27.41 20.24 11.36
CA ASP A 130 -26.80 21.54 11.65
C ASP A 130 -27.38 22.67 10.79
N THR A 131 -27.73 22.35 9.54
CA THR A 131 -28.21 23.34 8.57
C THR A 131 -29.72 23.53 8.63
N LEU A 132 -30.49 22.45 8.85
CA LEU A 132 -31.96 22.43 8.71
C LEU A 132 -32.69 22.32 10.05
N GLY A 133 -32.01 21.91 11.14
CA GLY A 133 -32.58 21.81 12.48
C GLY A 133 -33.57 20.65 12.67
N ASN A 134 -33.64 19.69 11.75
CA ASN A 134 -34.56 18.57 11.83
C ASN A 134 -34.03 17.47 12.78
N GLN A 135 -34.77 17.23 13.87
CA GLN A 135 -34.42 16.24 14.90
C GLN A 135 -34.45 14.78 14.41
N SER A 136 -35.17 14.49 13.31
CA SER A 136 -35.11 13.15 12.70
C SER A 136 -33.71 12.85 12.18
N TYR A 137 -33.08 13.83 11.52
CA TYR A 137 -31.73 13.68 10.97
C TYR A 137 -30.69 13.43 12.06
N LEU A 138 -30.81 14.09 13.22
CA LEU A 138 -29.92 13.82 14.36
C LEU A 138 -30.06 12.37 14.84
N LYS A 139 -31.28 11.85 14.97
CA LYS A 139 -31.51 10.46 15.39
C LYS A 139 -30.96 9.46 14.37
N THR A 140 -31.14 9.75 13.09
CA THR A 140 -30.62 8.92 12.00
C THR A 140 -29.10 8.94 11.96
N ALA A 141 -28.47 10.09 12.17
CA ALA A 141 -27.02 10.21 12.35
C ALA A 141 -26.53 9.40 13.57
N GLN A 142 -27.19 9.51 14.73
CA GLN A 142 -26.85 8.69 15.90
C GLN A 142 -26.94 7.19 15.60
N GLY A 143 -28.01 6.74 14.92
CA GLY A 143 -28.16 5.34 14.53
C GLY A 143 -27.04 4.82 13.63
N LEU A 144 -26.60 5.62 12.65
CA LEU A 144 -25.47 5.28 11.78
C LEU A 144 -24.13 5.27 12.53
N ALA A 145 -23.93 6.23 13.45
CA ALA A 145 -22.74 6.30 14.30
C ALA A 145 -22.65 5.08 15.24
N ASP A 146 -23.74 4.76 15.94
CA ASP A 146 -23.82 3.64 16.88
C ASP A 146 -23.61 2.31 16.14
N TYR A 147 -24.24 2.12 14.97
CA TYR A 147 -24.00 0.95 14.13
C TYR A 147 -22.51 0.83 13.75
N SER A 148 -21.89 1.93 13.33
CA SER A 148 -20.48 1.94 12.92
C SER A 148 -19.54 1.63 14.10
N LEU A 149 -19.84 2.12 15.30
CA LEU A 149 -19.06 1.82 16.51
C LEU A 149 -19.18 0.35 16.94
N ASP A 150 -20.37 -0.22 16.84
CA ASP A 150 -20.61 -1.59 17.31
C ASP A 150 -20.10 -2.63 16.30
N ASN A 151 -20.11 -2.32 15.01
CA ASN A 151 -19.81 -3.30 13.94
C ASN A 151 -18.49 -3.03 13.22
N LEU A 152 -18.04 -1.78 13.07
CA LEU A 152 -16.91 -1.43 12.21
C LEU A 152 -15.70 -0.89 12.98
N TYR A 153 -15.87 -0.32 14.17
CA TYR A 153 -14.78 0.28 14.94
C TYR A 153 -13.87 -0.75 15.62
N ASP A 154 -12.56 -0.53 15.56
CA ASP A 154 -11.56 -1.31 16.27
C ASP A 154 -11.29 -0.73 17.67
N TRP A 155 -11.95 -1.31 18.67
CA TRP A 155 -11.80 -0.95 20.08
C TRP A 155 -10.41 -1.25 20.67
N TYR A 156 -9.49 -1.93 19.96
CA TYR A 156 -8.12 -2.15 20.44
C TYR A 156 -7.12 -1.09 19.96
N SER A 157 -7.25 -0.63 18.72
CA SER A 157 -6.24 0.25 18.11
C SER A 157 -6.79 1.52 17.49
N GLY A 158 -8.12 1.73 17.54
CA GLY A 158 -8.82 2.83 16.91
C GLY A 158 -8.94 2.68 15.39
N GLY A 159 -9.85 3.43 14.78
CA GLY A 159 -10.17 3.35 13.36
C GLY A 159 -11.18 2.27 13.01
N PHE A 160 -11.82 2.45 11.85
CA PHE A 160 -12.93 1.67 11.36
C PHE A 160 -12.49 0.76 10.22
N PHE A 161 -12.89 -0.50 10.28
CA PHE A 161 -12.73 -1.44 9.19
C PHE A 161 -13.71 -1.13 8.07
N GLU A 162 -13.30 -1.44 6.84
CA GLU A 162 -14.14 -1.22 5.67
C GLU A 162 -15.48 -1.96 5.72
N ARG A 163 -15.52 -3.17 6.30
CA ARG A 163 -16.69 -4.04 6.17
C ARG A 163 -16.92 -4.98 7.34
N ASN A 164 -18.16 -5.00 7.82
CA ASN A 164 -18.73 -6.06 8.68
C ASN A 164 -20.26 -6.12 8.47
N SER A 165 -20.69 -6.68 7.35
CA SER A 165 -22.12 -6.72 6.97
C SER A 165 -22.80 -8.03 7.41
N PRO A 166 -24.04 -7.96 7.95
CA PRO A 166 -24.82 -9.14 8.34
C PRO A 166 -25.45 -9.91 7.16
N ASP A 167 -25.44 -9.36 5.93
CA ASP A 167 -26.14 -9.93 4.77
C ASP A 167 -25.36 -11.07 4.07
N THR A 168 -25.47 -12.29 4.57
CA THR A 168 -24.71 -13.45 4.04
C THR A 168 -25.12 -13.92 2.63
N ASN A 169 -26.30 -13.53 2.13
CA ASN A 169 -26.90 -14.08 0.90
C ASN A 169 -26.49 -13.35 -0.39
N ILE A 170 -25.98 -12.12 -0.30
CA ILE A 170 -25.68 -11.28 -1.46
C ILE A 170 -24.20 -11.39 -1.87
N TYR A 171 -23.36 -11.96 -1.00
CA TYR A 171 -21.92 -12.08 -1.24
C TYR A 171 -21.55 -13.32 -2.05
N LYS A 172 -20.70 -13.12 -3.06
CA LYS A 172 -20.10 -14.23 -3.80
C LYS A 172 -19.11 -14.96 -2.89
N PRO A 173 -19.04 -16.31 -2.95
CA PRO A 173 -17.97 -17.07 -2.32
C PRO A 173 -16.60 -16.53 -2.78
N GLY A 174 -15.82 -15.96 -1.84
CA GLY A 174 -14.49 -15.39 -2.14
C GLY A 174 -14.37 -13.86 -2.07
N GLU A 175 -15.45 -13.11 -1.80
CA GLU A 175 -15.30 -11.70 -1.38
C GLU A 175 -14.61 -11.66 -0.02
N GLN A 176 -13.41 -11.09 0.00
CA GLN A 176 -12.50 -11.12 1.15
C GLN A 176 -12.98 -10.15 2.24
N ILE A 177 -12.93 -10.56 3.51
CA ILE A 177 -12.96 -9.62 4.63
C ILE A 177 -11.65 -8.82 4.57
N SER A 178 -11.73 -7.58 4.13
CA SER A 178 -10.61 -6.65 4.16
C SER A 178 -10.57 -5.96 5.52
N LEU A 179 -9.62 -6.35 6.39
CA LEU A 179 -9.35 -5.65 7.65
C LEU A 179 -8.55 -4.36 7.44
N THR A 180 -8.73 -3.76 6.27
CA THR A 180 -8.19 -2.44 5.95
C THR A 180 -9.00 -1.39 6.67
N LYS A 181 -8.31 -0.37 7.17
CA LYS A 181 -8.90 0.85 7.70
C LYS A 181 -8.64 1.95 6.66
N PRO A 182 -9.53 2.12 5.69
CA PRO A 182 -9.26 2.99 4.56
C PRO A 182 -9.23 4.45 5.05
N PRO A 183 -8.18 5.23 4.71
CA PRO A 183 -7.95 6.53 5.32
C PRO A 183 -9.08 7.53 5.07
N GLU A 184 -9.62 7.58 3.86
CA GLU A 184 -10.62 8.59 3.47
C GLU A 184 -11.88 8.50 4.34
N GLU A 185 -12.49 7.33 4.38
CA GLU A 185 -13.72 7.04 5.12
C GLU A 185 -13.49 7.17 6.63
N ASN A 186 -12.31 6.77 7.11
CA ASN A 186 -11.91 7.00 8.50
C ASN A 186 -11.78 8.49 8.84
N GLY A 187 -11.33 9.31 7.89
CA GLY A 187 -11.31 10.77 8.02
C GLY A 187 -12.73 11.35 8.07
N VAL A 188 -13.60 10.95 7.14
CA VAL A 188 -15.00 11.37 7.05
C VAL A 188 -15.75 11.04 8.34
N ILE A 189 -15.68 9.79 8.79
CA ILE A 189 -16.41 9.35 9.98
C ILE A 189 -15.87 10.01 11.26
N SER A 190 -14.55 10.22 11.38
CA SER A 190 -13.96 10.94 12.51
C SER A 190 -14.47 12.38 12.58
N TYR A 191 -14.53 13.07 11.43
CA TYR A 191 -15.07 14.41 11.35
C TYR A 191 -16.55 14.46 11.74
N ALA A 192 -17.35 13.51 11.28
CA ALA A 192 -18.77 13.44 11.60
C ALA A 192 -19.02 13.11 13.08
N LEU A 193 -18.26 12.19 13.67
CA LEU A 193 -18.35 11.82 15.09
C LEU A 193 -17.98 12.98 16.02
N LEU A 194 -16.96 13.78 15.70
CA LEU A 194 -16.63 14.97 16.49
C LEU A 194 -17.77 16.00 16.49
N ARG A 195 -18.46 16.16 15.36
CA ARG A 195 -19.63 17.04 15.28
C ARG A 195 -20.80 16.51 16.09
N LEU A 196 -21.11 15.23 15.95
CA LEU A 196 -22.10 14.57 16.80
C LEU A 196 -21.75 14.66 18.29
N TYR A 197 -20.47 14.57 18.65
CA TYR A 197 -20.04 14.78 20.03
C TYR A 197 -20.40 16.18 20.53
N MET A 198 -20.18 17.22 19.73
CA MET A 198 -20.55 18.59 20.11
C MET A 198 -22.06 18.74 20.33
N ASP A 199 -22.90 18.00 19.60
CA ASP A 199 -24.36 18.06 19.73
C ASP A 199 -24.92 17.17 20.84
N THR A 200 -24.29 16.02 21.09
CA THR A 200 -24.83 14.95 21.97
C THR A 200 -24.08 14.79 23.28
N ASN A 201 -22.84 15.29 23.36
CA ASN A 201 -21.88 15.05 24.44
C ASN A 201 -21.63 13.55 24.71
N ASN A 202 -21.77 12.69 23.69
CA ASN A 202 -21.50 11.26 23.80
C ASN A 202 -19.98 10.97 23.71
N ILE A 203 -19.40 10.51 24.82
CA ILE A 203 -17.96 10.25 24.94
C ILE A 203 -17.49 9.13 24.01
N GLU A 204 -18.35 8.17 23.63
CA GLU A 204 -17.97 7.12 22.67
C GLU A 204 -17.60 7.71 21.31
N TYR A 205 -18.31 8.75 20.85
CA TYR A 205 -18.00 9.44 19.60
C TYR A 205 -16.68 10.22 19.69
N LEU A 206 -16.45 10.90 20.82
CA LEU A 206 -15.20 11.63 21.07
C LEU A 206 -13.99 10.69 21.07
N ASP A 207 -14.11 9.58 21.80
CA ASP A 207 -13.07 8.57 21.92
C ASP A 207 -12.72 7.96 20.57
N ALA A 208 -13.73 7.45 19.87
CA ALA A 208 -13.56 6.82 18.58
C ALA A 208 -12.92 7.76 17.55
N ALA A 209 -13.36 9.03 17.49
CA ALA A 209 -12.78 9.99 16.57
C ALA A 209 -11.32 10.32 16.89
N ILE A 210 -10.99 10.63 18.16
CA ILE A 210 -9.63 11.01 18.55
C ILE A 210 -8.65 9.85 18.36
N LYS A 211 -9.03 8.62 18.73
CA LYS A 211 -8.19 7.44 18.53
C LYS A 211 -8.04 7.06 17.07
N THR A 212 -9.09 7.22 16.26
CA THR A 212 -9.00 7.04 14.79
C THR A 212 -8.01 8.02 14.18
N MET A 213 -8.06 9.29 14.59
CA MET A 213 -7.10 10.29 14.14
C MET A 213 -5.67 9.97 14.59
N GLY A 214 -5.48 9.50 15.84
CA GLY A 214 -4.17 9.07 16.34
C GLY A 214 -3.61 7.86 15.60
N ASN A 215 -4.46 6.88 15.28
CA ASN A 215 -4.12 5.68 14.51
C ASN A 215 -3.61 6.04 13.10
N GLN A 216 -4.25 7.03 12.46
CA GLN A 216 -4.01 7.40 11.07
C GLN A 216 -3.06 8.59 10.90
N ALA A 217 -2.60 9.21 12.00
CA ALA A 217 -1.73 10.40 11.99
C ALA A 217 -0.42 10.22 11.18
N GLY A 218 0.08 8.98 11.06
CA GLY A 218 1.27 8.65 10.27
C GLY A 218 1.01 8.36 8.79
N ASN A 219 -0.24 8.19 8.38
CA ASN A 219 -0.66 7.68 7.08
C ASN A 219 -1.56 8.65 6.28
N ILE A 220 -1.66 9.92 6.68
CA ILE A 220 -2.48 10.90 5.97
C ILE A 220 -1.87 11.15 4.59
N GLY A 221 -2.55 10.67 3.54
CA GLY A 221 -2.18 10.84 2.14
C GLY A 221 -2.31 12.28 1.62
N PRO A 222 -2.14 12.51 0.31
CA PRO A 222 -2.34 13.82 -0.32
C PRO A 222 -3.80 14.33 -0.17
N VAL A 223 -4.07 15.54 -0.67
CA VAL A 223 -5.25 16.39 -0.39
C VAL A 223 -6.60 15.65 -0.35
N ASP A 224 -6.82 14.65 -1.21
CA ASP A 224 -8.10 13.94 -1.33
C ASP A 224 -8.36 13.04 -0.09
N GLU A 225 -7.39 12.26 0.37
CA GLU A 225 -7.53 11.40 1.58
C GLU A 225 -7.43 12.21 2.89
N GLY A 226 -6.80 13.39 2.85
CA GLY A 226 -6.47 14.19 4.04
C GLY A 226 -7.50 15.25 4.44
N TYR A 227 -8.46 15.61 3.56
CA TYR A 227 -9.34 16.77 3.75
C TYR A 227 -10.12 16.70 5.07
N TYR A 228 -10.80 15.58 5.33
CA TYR A 228 -11.62 15.43 6.53
C TYR A 228 -10.79 15.27 7.81
N TYR A 229 -9.57 14.73 7.73
CA TYR A 229 -8.63 14.76 8.87
C TYR A 229 -8.23 16.18 9.25
N VAL A 230 -8.00 17.06 8.27
CA VAL A 230 -7.69 18.47 8.52
C VAL A 230 -8.90 19.15 9.15
N LYS A 231 -10.11 18.91 8.64
CA LYS A 231 -11.36 19.46 9.20
C LYS A 231 -11.61 18.97 10.63
N ALA A 232 -11.37 17.69 10.91
CA ALA A 232 -11.46 17.11 12.25
C ALA A 232 -10.42 17.73 13.20
N SER A 233 -9.17 17.87 12.74
CA SER A 233 -8.10 18.51 13.51
C SER A 233 -8.43 19.95 13.86
N GLN A 234 -9.02 20.68 12.91
CA GLN A 234 -9.48 22.05 13.14
C GLN A 234 -10.55 22.09 14.24
N ILE A 235 -11.56 21.22 14.20
CA ILE A 235 -12.60 21.16 15.25
C ILE A 235 -12.01 20.84 16.61
N ILE A 236 -11.05 19.90 16.70
CA ILE A 236 -10.39 19.55 17.96
C ILE A 236 -9.67 20.77 18.56
N VAL A 237 -8.95 21.53 17.74
CA VAL A 237 -8.21 22.70 18.18
C VAL A 237 -9.15 23.85 18.56
N ASP A 238 -10.11 24.17 17.68
CA ASP A 238 -11.01 25.31 17.86
C ASP A 238 -11.91 25.16 19.11
N ASN A 239 -12.27 23.92 19.47
CA ASN A 239 -13.14 23.62 20.62
C ASN A 239 -12.40 23.01 21.81
N ASN A 240 -11.06 22.92 21.77
CA ASN A 240 -10.24 22.34 22.85
C ASN A 240 -10.65 20.91 23.26
N LEU A 241 -11.10 20.09 22.30
CA LEU A 241 -11.66 18.75 22.56
C LEU A 241 -10.64 17.77 23.15
N MET A 242 -9.34 18.04 22.98
CA MET A 242 -8.28 17.23 23.60
C MET A 242 -8.31 17.32 25.14
N SER A 243 -8.75 18.47 25.67
CA SER A 243 -8.96 18.62 27.12
C SER A 243 -10.13 17.76 27.59
N ASP A 244 -11.22 17.72 26.82
CA ASP A 244 -12.40 16.91 27.15
C ASP A 244 -12.07 15.42 27.13
N PHE A 245 -11.30 14.99 26.13
CA PHE A 245 -10.79 13.62 26.02
C PHE A 245 -9.90 13.25 27.22
N THR A 246 -8.95 14.12 27.59
CA THR A 246 -8.07 13.90 28.75
C THR A 246 -8.87 13.85 30.06
N ASN A 247 -9.87 14.71 30.22
CA ASN A 247 -10.73 14.73 31.41
C ASN A 247 -11.64 13.49 31.50
N ALA A 248 -11.93 12.85 30.37
CA ALA A 248 -12.77 11.66 30.28
C ALA A 248 -11.97 10.34 30.29
N GLU A 249 -10.64 10.37 30.40
CA GLU A 249 -9.74 9.22 30.27
C GLU A 249 -10.21 7.98 31.05
N THR A 250 -10.51 8.12 32.34
CA THR A 250 -10.98 6.98 33.16
C THR A 250 -12.31 6.39 32.67
N ARG A 251 -13.23 7.23 32.18
CA ARG A 251 -14.52 6.76 31.65
C ARG A 251 -14.33 6.07 30.30
N ILE A 252 -13.41 6.57 29.48
CA ILE A 252 -13.04 5.98 28.20
C ILE A 252 -12.47 4.58 28.44
N ASP A 253 -11.50 4.44 29.36
CA ASP A 253 -10.90 3.14 29.70
C ASP A 253 -11.94 2.09 30.11
N ASP A 254 -12.95 2.50 30.91
CA ASP A 254 -14.05 1.62 31.33
C ASP A 254 -14.92 1.18 30.14
N ILE A 255 -15.28 2.12 29.25
CA ILE A 255 -16.07 1.84 28.04
C ILE A 255 -15.32 0.89 27.11
N GLU A 256 -14.04 1.17 26.84
CA GLU A 256 -13.23 0.34 25.94
C GLU A 256 -13.09 -1.06 26.46
N LYS A 257 -12.85 -1.24 27.76
CA LYS A 257 -12.76 -2.56 28.36
C LYS A 257 -14.05 -3.35 28.15
N GLN A 258 -15.21 -2.72 28.34
CA GLN A 258 -16.50 -3.35 28.12
C GLN A 258 -16.74 -3.70 26.64
N LYS A 259 -16.37 -2.82 25.70
CA LYS A 259 -16.54 -3.03 24.26
C LYS A 259 -15.56 -4.08 23.73
N GLN A 260 -14.31 -4.09 24.21
CA GLN A 260 -13.30 -5.09 23.90
C GLN A 260 -13.73 -6.50 24.32
N GLU A 261 -14.33 -6.67 25.51
CA GLU A 261 -14.84 -7.99 25.95
C GLU A 261 -15.89 -8.56 24.99
N ASN A 262 -16.73 -7.71 24.40
CA ASN A 262 -17.80 -8.11 23.47
C ASN A 262 -17.42 -7.92 21.99
N PHE A 263 -16.14 -7.65 21.71
CA PHE A 263 -15.69 -7.33 20.37
C PHE A 263 -15.83 -8.54 19.45
N TRP A 264 -16.52 -8.37 18.32
CA TRP A 264 -16.85 -9.45 17.39
C TRP A 264 -15.60 -10.17 16.86
N LEU A 265 -14.46 -9.48 16.73
CA LEU A 265 -13.19 -10.09 16.30
C LEU A 265 -12.65 -11.11 17.32
N ASN A 266 -12.97 -10.97 18.61
CA ASN A 266 -12.52 -11.93 19.63
C ASN A 266 -13.18 -13.29 19.45
N ASN A 267 -14.45 -13.33 19.04
CA ASN A 267 -15.17 -14.57 18.72
C ASN A 267 -14.57 -15.26 17.49
N LEU A 268 -14.10 -14.45 16.53
CA LEU A 268 -13.37 -14.89 15.35
C LEU A 268 -12.03 -15.53 15.71
N ILE A 269 -11.22 -14.86 16.54
CA ILE A 269 -9.88 -15.32 16.94
C ILE A 269 -9.97 -16.59 17.81
N ASN A 270 -10.97 -16.68 18.70
CA ASN A 270 -11.07 -17.77 19.67
C ASN A 270 -11.79 -19.03 19.14
N GLY A 271 -12.36 -18.99 17.93
CA GLY A 271 -12.95 -20.18 17.27
C GLY A 271 -14.19 -20.77 17.95
N THR A 272 -14.84 -20.04 18.88
CA THR A 272 -15.98 -20.53 19.69
C THR A 272 -17.35 -20.20 19.10
N GLY A 273 -17.43 -19.65 17.89
CA GLY A 273 -18.68 -19.20 17.29
C GLY A 273 -19.63 -20.33 16.88
N GLN A 274 -20.56 -20.70 17.76
CA GLN A 274 -21.88 -21.15 17.32
C GLN A 274 -22.51 -19.99 16.52
N THR A 275 -22.57 -20.19 15.22
CA THR A 275 -23.17 -19.28 14.25
C THR A 275 -24.68 -19.20 14.51
N ASN A 276 -25.13 -18.16 15.21
CA ASN A 276 -26.48 -17.64 14.98
C ASN A 276 -26.49 -17.05 13.55
N GLN A 277 -26.60 -17.92 12.54
CA GLN A 277 -26.90 -17.70 11.11
C GLN A 277 -26.37 -16.47 10.32
N SER A 278 -25.53 -15.60 10.89
CA SER A 278 -25.06 -14.36 10.26
C SER A 278 -23.55 -14.35 10.02
N PHE A 279 -22.87 -15.48 10.18
CA PHE A 279 -21.42 -15.51 10.17
C PHE A 279 -20.90 -16.81 9.54
N VAL A 280 -20.23 -16.71 8.39
CA VAL A 280 -19.53 -17.83 7.75
C VAL A 280 -18.08 -17.40 7.50
N PRO A 281 -17.11 -17.81 8.34
CA PRO A 281 -15.71 -17.53 8.09
C PRO A 281 -15.25 -18.33 6.86
N SER A 282 -14.49 -17.69 5.97
CA SER A 282 -13.70 -18.42 4.96
C SER A 282 -12.32 -18.74 5.53
N ASP A 283 -11.84 -19.96 5.27
CA ASP A 283 -10.63 -20.58 5.85
C ASP A 283 -9.31 -19.80 5.61
N ILE A 284 -9.36 -18.67 4.91
CA ILE A 284 -8.20 -17.87 4.48
C ILE A 284 -8.03 -16.60 5.34
N GLY A 285 -9.11 -16.09 5.96
CA GLY A 285 -9.09 -14.82 6.72
C GLY A 285 -8.42 -14.94 8.11
N LEU A 286 -8.55 -16.10 8.76
CA LEU A 286 -7.92 -16.37 10.05
C LEU A 286 -6.39 -16.55 9.96
N ALA A 287 -5.84 -16.73 8.75
CA ALA A 287 -4.41 -16.87 8.55
C ALA A 287 -3.64 -15.53 8.65
N LYS A 288 -4.30 -14.38 8.42
CA LYS A 288 -3.63 -13.06 8.40
C LYS A 288 -3.52 -12.37 9.75
N LEU A 289 -4.28 -12.79 10.75
CA LEU A 289 -4.29 -12.13 12.07
C LEU A 289 -3.33 -12.73 13.08
N GLN A 290 -2.96 -14.02 12.97
CA GLN A 290 -1.98 -14.65 13.87
C GLN A 290 -1.07 -15.70 13.20
N GLY A 291 -1.06 -15.84 11.86
CA GLY A 291 -0.15 -16.74 11.13
C GLY A 291 1.03 -15.99 10.48
N PRO A 292 2.30 -16.39 10.67
CA PRO A 292 3.19 -15.65 11.56
C PRO A 292 4.40 -15.06 10.82
N ILE A 293 5.12 -14.14 11.48
CA ILE A 293 6.52 -13.76 11.15
C ILE A 293 7.37 -15.00 10.80
N PHE A 294 7.09 -16.13 11.47
CA PHE A 294 7.71 -17.43 11.22
C PHE A 294 7.58 -17.94 9.78
N LEU A 295 6.55 -17.54 9.03
CA LEU A 295 6.32 -17.95 7.64
C LEU A 295 6.87 -16.92 6.64
N LEU A 296 6.84 -15.63 6.99
CA LEU A 296 7.44 -14.57 6.18
C LEU A 296 8.98 -14.62 6.19
N VAL A 297 9.59 -15.06 7.29
CA VAL A 297 11.05 -15.22 7.40
C VAL A 297 11.60 -16.23 6.37
N PRO A 298 11.06 -17.46 6.24
CA PRO A 298 11.42 -18.40 5.17
C PRO A 298 11.24 -17.82 3.77
N ILE A 299 10.16 -17.09 3.51
CA ILE A 299 9.89 -16.46 2.20
C ILE A 299 10.93 -15.38 1.91
N ALA A 300 11.29 -14.55 2.89
CA ALA A 300 12.33 -13.54 2.76
C ALA A 300 13.71 -14.17 2.50
N VAL A 301 14.04 -15.24 3.23
CA VAL A 301 15.26 -16.03 3.01
C VAL A 301 15.27 -16.59 1.58
N LEU A 302 14.20 -17.27 1.15
CA LEU A 302 14.08 -17.87 -0.17
C LEU A 302 14.17 -16.81 -1.29
N SER A 303 13.56 -15.65 -1.08
CA SER A 303 13.66 -14.50 -1.99
C SER A 303 15.11 -13.99 -2.11
N GLY A 304 15.88 -14.04 -1.03
CA GLY A 304 17.33 -13.77 -1.04
C GLY A 304 18.11 -14.80 -1.86
N PHE A 305 17.77 -16.09 -1.76
CA PHE A 305 18.35 -17.15 -2.60
C PHE A 305 18.02 -16.97 -4.09
N ILE A 306 16.77 -16.62 -4.42
CA ILE A 306 16.35 -16.34 -5.79
C ILE A 306 17.09 -15.11 -6.33
N SER A 307 17.26 -14.08 -5.50
CA SER A 307 18.00 -12.86 -5.86
C SER A 307 19.48 -13.15 -6.15
N PHE A 308 20.09 -14.12 -5.47
CA PHE A 308 21.44 -14.57 -5.81
C PHE A 308 21.53 -15.18 -7.22
N ALA A 309 20.48 -15.81 -7.73
CA ALA A 309 20.43 -16.36 -9.09
C ALA A 309 20.12 -15.31 -10.18
N SER A 310 19.81 -14.07 -9.79
CA SER A 310 19.45 -13.00 -10.70
C SER A 310 20.66 -12.60 -11.58
N PRO A 311 20.47 -12.32 -12.88
CA PRO A 311 21.57 -12.01 -13.82
C PRO A 311 22.45 -10.83 -13.40
N CYS A 312 21.96 -9.97 -12.49
CA CYS A 312 22.65 -8.79 -11.97
C CYS A 312 23.77 -9.11 -10.94
N THR A 313 23.70 -10.25 -10.25
CA THR A 313 24.62 -10.63 -9.17
C THR A 313 25.80 -11.47 -9.68
N LEU A 314 25.55 -12.28 -10.72
CA LEU A 314 26.51 -13.16 -11.40
C LEU A 314 27.82 -12.45 -11.80
N PRO A 315 27.78 -11.22 -12.36
CA PRO A 315 28.98 -10.42 -12.65
C PRO A 315 29.91 -10.09 -11.48
N ILE A 316 29.35 -10.00 -10.27
CA ILE A 316 30.06 -9.49 -9.10
C ILE A 316 30.76 -10.64 -8.36
N LEU A 317 30.27 -11.87 -8.53
CA LEU A 317 30.85 -13.07 -7.93
C LEU A 317 32.36 -13.22 -8.22
N PRO A 318 32.87 -13.06 -9.46
CA PRO A 318 34.31 -13.11 -9.73
C PRO A 318 35.12 -12.02 -9.01
N ALA A 319 34.56 -10.82 -8.84
CA ALA A 319 35.23 -9.72 -8.15
C ALA A 319 35.35 -10.00 -6.64
N TYR A 320 34.27 -10.51 -6.02
CA TYR A 320 34.28 -10.95 -4.64
C TYR A 320 35.26 -12.11 -4.40
N MET A 321 35.29 -13.08 -5.32
CA MET A 321 36.24 -14.22 -5.30
C MET A 321 37.69 -13.76 -5.40
N ALA A 322 37.98 -12.83 -6.32
CA ALA A 322 39.32 -12.27 -6.48
C ALA A 322 39.80 -11.51 -5.23
N TYR A 323 38.87 -10.91 -4.48
CA TYR A 323 39.16 -10.22 -3.23
C TYR A 323 39.37 -11.19 -2.07
N THR A 324 38.51 -12.20 -1.92
CA THR A 324 38.54 -13.18 -0.82
C THR A 324 39.68 -14.21 -0.96
N PHE A 325 40.06 -14.63 -2.17
CA PHE A 325 41.14 -15.61 -2.39
C PHE A 325 42.56 -15.05 -2.30
N ARG A 326 42.73 -13.74 -2.14
CA ARG A 326 44.05 -13.16 -1.87
C ARG A 326 44.59 -13.47 -0.46
N THR A 327 43.78 -14.12 0.37
CA THR A 327 44.03 -14.41 1.78
C THR A 327 44.18 -15.91 2.05
N SER A 328 44.89 -16.28 3.13
CA SER A 328 45.05 -17.69 3.56
C SER A 328 43.71 -18.35 3.89
N LYS A 329 43.59 -19.67 3.68
CA LYS A 329 42.35 -20.45 3.86
C LYS A 329 41.62 -20.22 5.20
N MET A 330 42.35 -19.84 6.26
CA MET A 330 41.82 -19.67 7.62
C MET A 330 41.19 -18.30 7.88
N ASN A 331 41.53 -17.28 7.07
CA ASN A 331 40.99 -15.92 7.20
C ASN A 331 39.81 -15.64 6.25
N VAL A 332 39.49 -16.57 5.34
CA VAL A 332 38.36 -16.46 4.40
C VAL A 332 37.02 -16.41 5.13
N LEU A 333 36.86 -17.20 6.20
CA LEU A 333 35.64 -17.20 7.02
C LEU A 333 35.42 -15.85 7.71
N GLY A 334 36.48 -15.29 8.32
CA GLY A 334 36.39 -13.98 8.98
C GLY A 334 36.09 -12.84 8.01
N MET A 335 36.67 -12.85 6.81
CA MET A 335 36.36 -11.87 5.76
C MET A 335 34.93 -11.99 5.24
N SER A 336 34.42 -13.22 5.15
CA SER A 336 33.03 -13.51 4.75
C SER A 336 32.02 -13.00 5.80
N VAL A 337 32.33 -13.15 7.08
CA VAL A 337 31.50 -12.60 8.18
C VAL A 337 31.53 -11.07 8.18
N SER A 338 32.70 -10.44 7.99
CA SER A 338 32.77 -8.98 7.88
C SER A 338 31.98 -8.45 6.68
N PHE A 339 32.00 -9.16 5.55
CA PHE A 339 31.17 -8.84 4.39
C PHE A 339 29.67 -8.97 4.69
N PHE A 340 29.25 -10.06 5.35
CA PHE A 340 27.85 -10.26 5.77
C PHE A 340 27.36 -9.15 6.69
N LEU A 341 28.17 -8.72 7.66
CA LEU A 341 27.82 -7.61 8.56
C LEU A 341 27.62 -6.29 7.81
N GLY A 342 28.44 -6.00 6.79
CA GLY A 342 28.28 -4.82 5.94
C GLY A 342 27.04 -4.88 5.06
N LEU A 343 26.63 -6.07 4.63
CA LEU A 343 25.39 -6.27 3.88
C LEU A 343 24.16 -6.06 4.80
N VAL A 344 24.16 -6.72 5.96
CA VAL A 344 23.07 -6.68 6.94
C VAL A 344 22.82 -5.26 7.43
N ILE A 345 23.87 -4.50 7.75
CA ILE A 345 23.69 -3.15 8.29
C ILE A 345 22.96 -2.22 7.29
N VAL A 346 23.27 -2.33 6.00
CA VAL A 346 22.58 -1.53 4.96
C VAL A 346 21.12 -1.95 4.84
N PHE A 347 20.82 -3.25 4.80
CA PHE A 347 19.44 -3.74 4.67
C PHE A 347 18.59 -3.48 5.91
N VAL A 348 19.15 -3.61 7.11
CA VAL A 348 18.46 -3.28 8.36
C VAL A 348 18.17 -1.78 8.43
N LEU A 349 19.14 -0.93 8.09
CA LEU A 349 18.92 0.52 8.04
C LEU A 349 17.83 0.90 7.03
N LEU A 350 17.82 0.27 5.85
CA LEU A 350 16.75 0.44 4.86
C LEU A 350 15.40 0.00 5.43
N GLY A 351 15.34 -1.11 6.16
CA GLY A 351 14.13 -1.62 6.81
C GLY A 351 13.59 -0.72 7.91
N MET A 352 14.47 -0.19 8.75
CA MET A 352 14.10 0.80 9.77
C MET A 352 13.56 2.08 9.13
N SER A 353 14.09 2.47 7.97
CA SER A 353 13.65 3.65 7.23
C SER A 353 12.46 3.40 6.29
N ALA A 354 11.98 2.17 6.16
CA ALA A 354 11.03 1.76 5.11
C ALA A 354 9.72 2.56 5.14
N ALA A 355 9.21 2.89 6.33
CA ALA A 355 7.98 3.68 6.49
C ALA A 355 8.13 5.12 5.94
N PHE A 356 9.26 5.78 6.21
CA PHE A 356 9.52 7.15 5.77
C PHE A 356 10.03 7.23 4.32
N VAL A 357 10.92 6.32 3.95
CA VAL A 357 11.58 6.29 2.65
C VAL A 357 10.65 5.72 1.59
N GLY A 358 9.78 4.76 1.93
CA GLY A 358 8.87 4.11 0.98
C GLY A 358 7.84 5.06 0.36
N THR A 359 7.24 5.94 1.16
CA THR A 359 6.28 6.95 0.69
C THR A 359 6.96 7.99 -0.20
N TYR A 360 8.15 8.48 0.20
CA TYR A 360 8.95 9.42 -0.58
C TYR A 360 9.49 8.82 -1.89
N LEU A 361 9.89 7.54 -1.87
CA LEU A 361 10.31 6.80 -3.07
C LEU A 361 9.15 6.61 -4.04
N LYS A 362 7.94 6.29 -3.55
CA LYS A 362 6.75 6.06 -4.40
C LYS A 362 6.43 7.30 -5.23
N SER A 363 6.54 8.50 -4.65
CA SER A 363 6.31 9.77 -5.34
C SER A 363 7.39 10.11 -6.38
N ASN A 364 8.64 9.67 -6.19
CA ASN A 364 9.79 10.06 -7.02
C ASN A 364 10.48 8.88 -7.74
N ILE A 365 9.81 7.73 -7.87
CA ILE A 365 10.45 6.49 -8.34
C ILE A 365 11.04 6.60 -9.75
N GLY A 366 10.44 7.44 -10.60
CA GLY A 366 10.96 7.75 -11.94
C GLY A 366 12.36 8.36 -11.89
N VAL A 367 12.53 9.41 -11.08
CA VAL A 367 13.82 10.13 -10.95
C VAL A 367 14.91 9.22 -10.39
N PHE A 368 14.60 8.42 -9.36
CA PHE A 368 15.57 7.48 -8.79
C PHE A 368 15.95 6.36 -9.77
N SER A 369 15.00 5.87 -10.56
CA SER A 369 15.24 4.84 -11.58
C SER A 369 16.11 5.37 -12.72
N GLU A 370 15.88 6.61 -13.16
CA GLU A 370 16.71 7.27 -14.18
C GLU A 370 18.16 7.42 -13.72
N ILE A 371 18.39 7.94 -12.51
CA ILE A 371 19.73 8.11 -11.93
C ILE A 371 20.44 6.76 -11.83
N ALA A 372 19.74 5.72 -11.35
CA ALA A 372 20.29 4.38 -11.24
C ALA A 372 20.63 3.76 -12.61
N GLY A 373 19.76 3.94 -13.61
CA GLY A 373 19.99 3.47 -14.98
C GLY A 373 21.22 4.11 -15.62
N VAL A 374 21.38 5.43 -15.49
CA VAL A 374 22.56 6.16 -15.96
C VAL A 374 23.83 5.67 -15.26
N ALA A 375 23.80 5.52 -13.94
CA ALA A 375 24.93 5.01 -13.18
C ALA A 375 25.36 3.59 -13.62
N MET A 376 24.40 2.71 -13.91
CA MET A 376 24.67 1.36 -14.42
C MET A 376 25.30 1.38 -15.83
N ILE A 377 24.82 2.24 -16.73
CA ILE A 377 25.40 2.38 -18.08
C ILE A 377 26.85 2.84 -17.96
N LEU A 378 27.12 3.84 -17.12
CA LEU A 378 28.48 4.34 -16.89
C LEU A 378 29.40 3.24 -16.31
N PHE A 379 28.91 2.45 -15.35
CA PHE A 379 29.68 1.35 -14.77
C PHE A 379 29.92 0.20 -15.76
N GLY A 380 28.93 -0.11 -16.60
CA GLY A 380 29.05 -1.09 -17.67
C GLY A 380 30.07 -0.67 -18.72
N LEU A 381 30.02 0.58 -19.19
CA LEU A 381 31.00 1.15 -20.12
C LEU A 381 32.41 1.21 -19.52
N TYR A 382 32.52 1.50 -18.22
CA TYR A 382 33.79 1.46 -17.50
C TYR A 382 34.40 0.05 -17.49
N THR A 383 33.57 -0.96 -17.20
CA THR A 383 33.98 -2.38 -17.19
C THR A 383 34.39 -2.86 -18.59
N LEU A 384 33.68 -2.41 -19.63
CA LEU A 384 34.01 -2.72 -21.04
C LEU A 384 35.28 -2.04 -21.52
N SER A 385 35.59 -0.83 -21.02
CA SER A 385 36.74 -0.05 -21.47
C SER A 385 38.08 -0.67 -21.07
N GLY A 386 38.10 -1.59 -20.09
CA GLY A 386 39.29 -2.34 -19.66
C GLY A 386 40.49 -1.47 -19.22
N ARG A 387 40.29 -0.15 -19.17
CA ARG A 387 41.26 0.88 -18.84
C ARG A 387 40.69 1.56 -17.60
N GLY A 388 41.24 1.23 -16.44
CA GLY A 388 41.09 2.11 -15.28
C GLY A 388 41.42 3.56 -15.68
N ILE A 389 40.81 4.52 -14.99
CA ILE A 389 40.84 5.96 -15.29
C ILE A 389 42.21 6.37 -15.87
N PRO A 390 42.28 7.00 -17.05
CA PRO A 390 43.54 7.48 -17.62
C PRO A 390 44.14 8.52 -16.66
N GLY A 391 45.15 8.12 -15.88
CA GLY A 391 45.80 8.98 -14.89
C GLY A 391 45.82 8.42 -13.46
N LEU A 392 45.01 7.40 -13.13
CA LEU A 392 44.98 6.83 -11.78
C LEU A 392 45.64 5.44 -11.77
N LYS A 393 46.98 5.41 -11.70
CA LYS A 393 47.73 4.18 -11.40
C LYS A 393 47.56 3.85 -9.91
N ILE A 394 46.40 3.31 -9.54
CA ILE A 394 46.23 2.67 -8.24
C ILE A 394 47.07 1.40 -8.27
N THR A 395 48.30 1.46 -7.74
CA THR A 395 49.03 0.26 -7.34
C THR A 395 48.25 -0.36 -6.18
N PRO A 396 47.61 -1.53 -6.32
CA PRO A 396 46.81 -2.11 -5.25
C PRO A 396 47.77 -2.70 -4.21
N LYS A 397 48.25 -1.85 -3.31
CA LYS A 397 49.11 -2.18 -2.17
C LYS A 397 48.34 -2.15 -0.84
N SER A 398 47.01 -2.14 -0.87
CA SER A 398 46.25 -2.29 0.37
C SER A 398 46.25 -3.77 0.79
N PRO A 399 46.66 -4.08 2.02
CA PRO A 399 46.47 -5.41 2.58
C PRO A 399 44.97 -5.73 2.57
N VAL A 400 44.64 -6.99 2.31
CA VAL A 400 43.26 -7.49 2.33
C VAL A 400 42.81 -7.46 3.79
N THR A 401 42.08 -6.42 4.18
CA THR A 401 41.67 -6.18 5.57
C THR A 401 40.19 -6.54 5.76
N TYR A 402 39.82 -6.97 6.98
CA TYR A 402 38.43 -7.18 7.38
C TYR A 402 37.55 -5.96 7.10
N PHE A 403 38.07 -4.76 7.37
CA PHE A 403 37.39 -3.50 7.07
C PHE A 403 37.07 -3.34 5.58
N GLY A 404 38.00 -3.70 4.67
CA GLY A 404 37.73 -3.62 3.24
C GLY A 404 36.67 -4.62 2.77
N SER A 405 36.58 -5.79 3.43
CA SER A 405 35.50 -6.76 3.16
C SER A 405 34.14 -6.23 3.64
N PHE A 406 34.11 -5.54 4.78
CA PHE A 406 32.92 -4.86 5.30
C PHE A 406 32.46 -3.74 4.36
N THR A 407 33.35 -2.85 3.93
CA THR A 407 32.99 -1.76 3.00
C THR A 407 32.50 -2.30 1.66
N PHE A 408 33.08 -3.40 1.18
CA PHE A 408 32.62 -4.08 -0.02
C PHE A 408 31.19 -4.63 0.15
N GLY A 409 30.87 -5.17 1.33
CA GLY A 409 29.50 -5.57 1.69
C GLY A 409 28.50 -4.42 1.66
N CYS A 410 28.86 -3.26 2.20
CA CYS A 410 28.00 -2.06 2.18
C CYS A 410 27.75 -1.56 0.75
N ILE A 411 28.82 -1.48 -0.07
CA ILE A 411 28.71 -1.05 -1.48
C ILE A 411 27.80 -2.00 -2.24
N LEU A 412 27.93 -3.30 -2.00
CA LEU A 412 27.12 -4.31 -2.65
C LEU A 412 25.64 -4.22 -2.23
N GLY A 413 25.35 -4.03 -0.94
CA GLY A 413 23.99 -3.79 -0.46
C GLY A 413 23.32 -2.57 -1.11
N MET A 414 24.05 -1.45 -1.23
CA MET A 414 23.55 -0.24 -1.92
C MET A 414 23.39 -0.44 -3.43
N SER A 415 24.27 -1.20 -4.07
CA SER A 415 24.27 -1.43 -5.52
C SER A 415 23.17 -2.39 -5.97
N TRP A 416 22.62 -3.21 -5.07
CA TRP A 416 21.61 -4.22 -5.39
C TRP A 416 20.17 -3.68 -5.32
N THR A 417 19.96 -2.50 -4.72
CA THR A 417 18.67 -1.81 -4.62
C THR A 417 17.98 -1.54 -5.98
N PRO A 418 18.67 -1.05 -7.03
CA PRO A 418 17.98 -0.73 -8.30
C PRO A 418 17.68 -1.93 -9.19
N CYS A 419 18.44 -3.04 -9.09
CA CYS A 419 18.33 -4.18 -9.99
C CYS A 419 17.52 -5.36 -9.41
N VAL A 420 17.36 -5.42 -8.10
CA VAL A 420 16.43 -6.33 -7.40
C VAL A 420 15.16 -5.59 -6.95
N GLY A 421 15.01 -4.34 -7.45
CA GLY A 421 14.00 -3.37 -7.05
C GLY A 421 12.60 -3.96 -6.84
N PRO A 422 11.99 -4.70 -7.78
CA PRO A 422 10.63 -5.19 -7.60
C PRO A 422 10.44 -6.13 -6.40
N ILE A 423 11.40 -7.04 -6.16
CA ILE A 423 11.35 -8.00 -5.05
C ILE A 423 11.64 -7.27 -3.73
N LEU A 424 12.67 -6.42 -3.72
CA LEU A 424 13.05 -5.65 -2.55
C LEU A 424 11.97 -4.64 -2.16
N VAL A 425 11.32 -4.00 -3.14
CA VAL A 425 10.19 -3.09 -2.95
C VAL A 425 8.97 -3.86 -2.43
N GLY A 426 8.70 -5.08 -2.91
CA GLY A 426 7.64 -5.92 -2.34
C GLY A 426 7.86 -6.23 -0.86
N ILE A 427 9.10 -6.57 -0.47
CA ILE A 427 9.46 -6.81 0.93
C ILE A 427 9.43 -5.52 1.76
N LEU A 428 9.91 -4.39 1.21
CA LEU A 428 9.86 -3.08 1.87
C LEU A 428 8.43 -2.58 2.06
N LEU A 429 7.55 -2.81 1.08
CA LEU A 429 6.13 -2.46 1.16
C LEU A 429 5.43 -3.32 2.21
N LEU A 430 5.70 -4.63 2.21
CA LEU A 430 5.20 -5.52 3.25
C LEU A 430 5.68 -5.09 4.64
N ALA A 431 6.97 -4.73 4.77
CA ALA A 431 7.54 -4.19 5.99
C ALA A 431 6.90 -2.84 6.40
N ALA A 432 6.57 -1.98 5.43
CA ALA A 432 5.91 -0.69 5.67
C ALA A 432 4.46 -0.87 6.14
N THR A 433 3.76 -1.92 5.71
CA THR A 433 2.39 -2.23 6.17
C THR A 433 2.33 -2.89 7.55
N THR A 434 3.46 -3.38 8.07
CA THR A 434 3.49 -3.98 9.41
C THR A 434 3.69 -2.90 10.48
N VAL A 435 2.84 -2.88 11.51
CA VAL A 435 2.75 -1.82 12.55
C VAL A 435 3.99 -1.76 13.48
N SER A 436 4.99 -2.62 13.30
CA SER A 436 6.14 -2.77 14.22
C SER A 436 7.50 -2.55 13.53
N LEU A 437 8.24 -1.52 13.99
CA LEU A 437 9.62 -1.18 13.59
C LEU A 437 10.61 -2.39 13.65
N PRO A 438 10.56 -3.25 14.69
CA PRO A 438 11.40 -4.44 14.76
C PRO A 438 11.11 -5.47 13.65
N THR A 439 9.85 -5.59 13.21
CA THR A 439 9.43 -6.63 12.25
C THR A 439 10.02 -6.39 10.86
N GLY A 440 9.98 -5.14 10.36
CA GLY A 440 10.57 -4.78 9.07
C GLY A 440 12.09 -5.00 9.02
N SER A 441 12.77 -4.70 10.14
CA SER A 441 14.21 -4.93 10.30
C SER A 441 14.55 -6.42 10.26
N LEU A 442 13.74 -7.25 10.92
CA LEU A 442 13.91 -8.71 10.96
C LEU A 442 13.72 -9.35 9.57
N LEU A 443 12.72 -8.90 8.80
CA LEU A 443 12.47 -9.39 7.44
C LEU A 443 13.66 -9.13 6.50
N LEU A 444 14.22 -7.91 6.56
CA LEU A 444 15.37 -7.55 5.73
C LEU A 444 16.68 -8.19 6.21
N PHE A 445 16.81 -8.46 7.51
CA PHE A 445 17.87 -9.31 8.04
C PHE A 445 17.77 -10.74 7.47
N SER A 446 16.57 -11.33 7.45
CA SER A 446 16.33 -12.66 6.87
C SER A 446 16.61 -12.71 5.38
N TYR A 447 16.20 -11.68 4.63
CA TYR A 447 16.53 -11.52 3.21
C TYR A 447 18.05 -11.43 2.97
N ALA A 448 18.76 -10.58 3.73
CA ALA A 448 20.21 -10.45 3.67
C ALA A 448 20.93 -11.78 4.00
N THR A 449 20.38 -12.55 4.92
CA THR A 449 20.88 -13.88 5.31
C THR A 449 20.74 -14.89 4.17
N GLY A 450 19.56 -14.96 3.54
CA GLY A 450 19.33 -15.85 2.39
C GLY A 450 20.24 -15.56 1.19
N LEU A 451 20.62 -14.30 1.03
CA LEU A 451 21.51 -13.82 -0.02
C LEU A 451 22.99 -14.12 0.26
N ALA A 452 23.40 -13.97 1.52
CA ALA A 452 24.78 -14.21 1.94
C ALA A 452 25.15 -15.69 2.01
N ILE A 453 24.23 -16.57 2.40
CA ILE A 453 24.50 -18.02 2.57
C ILE A 453 25.07 -18.66 1.29
N PRO A 454 24.44 -18.55 0.10
CA PRO A 454 25.00 -19.08 -1.15
C PRO A 454 26.39 -18.54 -1.45
N LEU A 455 26.60 -17.25 -1.23
CA LEU A 455 27.83 -16.55 -1.57
C LEU A 455 29.01 -17.01 -0.69
N ILE A 456 28.75 -17.23 0.60
CA ILE A 456 29.72 -17.80 1.55
C ILE A 456 29.99 -19.28 1.25
N LEU A 457 28.95 -20.06 0.91
CA LEU A 457 29.12 -21.47 0.57
C LEU A 457 29.96 -21.66 -0.70
N VAL A 458 29.70 -20.86 -1.74
CA VAL A 458 30.45 -20.92 -3.01
C VAL A 458 31.91 -20.49 -2.79
N SER A 459 32.18 -19.46 -1.96
CA SER A 459 33.55 -19.04 -1.64
C SER A 459 34.30 -20.07 -0.81
N ALA A 460 33.65 -20.68 0.18
CA ALA A 460 34.24 -21.74 1.00
C ALA A 460 34.51 -23.01 0.20
N TYR A 461 33.63 -23.38 -0.74
CA TYR A 461 33.81 -24.52 -1.63
C TYR A 461 34.98 -24.29 -2.60
N LEU A 462 34.99 -23.16 -3.31
CA LEU A 462 36.04 -22.85 -4.29
C LEU A 462 37.42 -22.62 -3.64
N GLY A 463 37.48 -22.26 -2.36
CA GLY A 463 38.73 -22.20 -1.58
C GLY A 463 39.35 -23.57 -1.26
N ARG A 464 38.57 -24.65 -1.36
CA ARG A 464 39.04 -26.03 -1.21
C ARG A 464 39.38 -26.70 -2.54
N VAL A 465 38.80 -26.22 -3.64
CA VAL A 465 38.94 -26.80 -4.98
C VAL A 465 40.24 -26.35 -5.65
N ASP A 466 40.92 -27.28 -6.33
CA ASP A 466 42.18 -27.02 -7.02
C ASP A 466 42.01 -26.05 -8.19
N LYS A 467 42.99 -25.16 -8.40
CA LYS A 467 42.92 -24.02 -9.35
C LYS A 467 42.80 -24.41 -10.83
N ASP A 468 43.00 -25.69 -11.14
CA ASP A 468 42.99 -26.27 -12.49
C ASP A 468 41.69 -27.04 -12.83
N SER A 469 40.74 -27.08 -11.91
CA SER A 469 39.45 -27.74 -12.11
C SER A 469 38.52 -26.97 -13.09
N ILE A 470 37.56 -27.69 -13.68
CA ILE A 470 36.58 -27.16 -14.66
C ILE A 470 35.82 -25.94 -14.10
N ALA A 471 35.52 -25.93 -12.80
CA ALA A 471 34.86 -24.82 -12.11
C ALA A 471 35.68 -23.52 -12.18
N TRP A 472 37.00 -23.59 -11.97
CA TRP A 472 37.90 -22.44 -12.08
C TRP A 472 38.07 -21.94 -13.52
N ARG A 473 37.97 -22.84 -14.51
CA ARG A 473 37.98 -22.49 -15.94
C ARG A 473 36.72 -21.75 -16.39
N ILE A 474 35.55 -22.12 -15.87
CA ILE A 474 34.27 -21.43 -16.15
C ILE A 474 34.28 -20.03 -15.51
N ILE A 475 34.78 -19.91 -14.29
CA ILE A 475 34.79 -18.64 -13.52
C ILE A 475 35.83 -17.63 -14.05
N ARG A 476 37.01 -18.09 -14.54
CA ARG A 476 38.01 -17.18 -15.14
C ARG A 476 37.62 -16.68 -16.54
N GLY A 477 36.73 -17.37 -17.23
CA GLY A 477 36.37 -17.05 -18.61
C GLY A 477 37.53 -17.27 -19.58
N LYS A 478 37.23 -17.33 -20.88
CA LYS A 478 38.22 -17.45 -21.94
C LYS A 478 38.79 -16.05 -22.21
N GLU A 479 40.11 -15.90 -22.26
CA GLU A 479 40.73 -14.64 -22.69
C GLU A 479 40.42 -14.43 -24.18
N ILE A 480 39.74 -13.34 -24.51
CA ILE A 480 39.53 -12.91 -25.89
C ILE A 480 40.42 -11.68 -26.10
N LYS A 481 41.38 -11.81 -27.01
CA LYS A 481 42.23 -10.70 -27.44
C LYS A 481 41.53 -9.99 -28.59
N ILE A 482 40.98 -8.81 -28.33
CA ILE A 482 40.36 -7.97 -29.36
C ILE A 482 41.38 -6.87 -29.69
N VAL A 483 41.77 -6.77 -30.97
CA VAL A 483 42.67 -5.71 -31.45
C VAL A 483 41.81 -4.61 -32.06
N LEU A 484 41.67 -3.50 -31.33
CA LEU A 484 40.99 -2.30 -31.82
C LEU A 484 42.00 -1.15 -31.83
N ALA A 485 42.16 -0.49 -32.98
CA ALA A 485 42.99 0.72 -33.16
C ALA A 485 44.40 0.63 -32.52
N ASN A 486 45.22 -0.33 -32.97
CA ASN A 486 46.65 -0.46 -32.64
C ASN A 486 47.02 -0.70 -31.16
N LYS A 487 46.07 -1.12 -30.30
CA LYS A 487 46.35 -1.59 -28.93
C LYS A 487 45.67 -2.94 -28.67
N GLN A 488 46.41 -3.87 -28.07
CA GLN A 488 45.89 -5.18 -27.67
C GLN A 488 45.08 -5.05 -26.38
N PHE A 489 43.80 -5.42 -26.42
CA PHE A 489 42.95 -5.52 -25.23
C PHE A 489 42.76 -7.00 -24.89
N SER A 490 43.29 -7.42 -23.74
CA SER A 490 42.97 -8.72 -23.16
C SER A 490 41.73 -8.55 -22.27
N LEU A 491 40.55 -8.89 -22.80
CA LEU A 491 39.32 -8.91 -22.01
C LEU A 491 38.93 -10.36 -21.75
N HIS A 492 38.58 -10.70 -20.51
CA HIS A 492 37.98 -11.99 -20.21
C HIS A 492 36.53 -11.99 -20.71
N THR A 493 36.03 -13.12 -21.25
CA THR A 493 34.62 -13.26 -21.67
C THR A 493 33.64 -12.81 -20.58
N ASN A 494 33.98 -13.05 -19.32
CA ASN A 494 33.07 -12.77 -18.20
C ASN A 494 32.94 -11.26 -17.94
N THR A 495 34.03 -10.49 -18.10
CA THR A 495 34.00 -9.01 -18.00
C THR A 495 33.34 -8.35 -19.20
N LEU A 496 33.43 -8.97 -20.38
CA LEU A 496 32.74 -8.49 -21.58
C LEU A 496 31.23 -8.74 -21.47
N PHE A 497 30.83 -9.95 -21.05
CA PHE A 497 29.43 -10.32 -20.88
C PHE A 497 28.75 -9.49 -19.79
N SER A 498 29.41 -9.33 -18.63
CA SER A 498 28.86 -8.49 -17.56
C SER A 498 28.75 -7.01 -17.96
N GLY A 499 29.76 -6.47 -18.63
CA GLY A 499 29.75 -5.08 -19.09
C GLY A 499 28.61 -4.80 -20.08
N ILE A 500 28.40 -5.69 -21.05
CA ILE A 500 27.26 -5.60 -22.00
C ILE A 500 25.94 -5.71 -21.25
N LEU A 501 25.83 -6.66 -20.32
CA LEU A 501 24.62 -6.86 -19.51
C LEU A 501 24.27 -5.62 -18.67
N PHE A 502 25.24 -4.98 -18.03
CA PHE A 502 25.02 -3.74 -17.25
C PHE A 502 24.55 -2.57 -18.12
N VAL A 503 25.08 -2.44 -19.35
CA VAL A 503 24.64 -1.41 -20.29
C VAL A 503 23.21 -1.67 -20.77
N VAL A 504 22.88 -2.91 -21.12
CA VAL A 504 21.54 -3.30 -21.57
C VAL A 504 20.51 -3.12 -20.45
N LEU A 505 20.80 -3.63 -19.26
CA LEU A 505 19.90 -3.47 -18.10
C LEU A 505 19.78 -2.01 -17.67
N GLY A 506 20.87 -1.25 -17.67
CA GLY A 506 20.86 0.18 -17.35
C GLY A 506 19.99 0.98 -18.33
N PHE A 507 20.04 0.63 -19.63
CA PHE A 507 19.16 1.22 -20.65
C PHE A 507 17.69 0.83 -20.43
N LEU A 508 17.40 -0.43 -20.08
CA LEU A 508 16.04 -0.90 -19.80
C LEU A 508 15.44 -0.24 -18.55
N VAL A 509 16.25 0.02 -17.53
CA VAL A 509 15.84 0.75 -16.31
C VAL A 509 15.63 2.24 -16.63
N PHE A 510 16.58 2.87 -17.32
CA PHE A 510 16.50 4.29 -17.70
C PHE A 510 15.29 4.61 -18.59
N SER A 511 14.96 3.71 -19.52
CA SER A 511 13.83 3.88 -20.45
C SER A 511 12.47 3.55 -19.84
N GLY A 512 12.40 3.04 -18.60
CA GLY A 512 11.16 2.57 -17.97
C GLY A 512 10.57 1.29 -18.58
N ILE A 513 11.15 0.77 -19.68
CA ILE A 513 10.69 -0.44 -20.37
C ILE A 513 10.72 -1.66 -19.45
N LEU A 514 11.69 -1.75 -18.54
CA LEU A 514 11.76 -2.84 -17.57
C LEU A 514 10.54 -2.87 -16.64
N TYR A 515 10.00 -1.70 -16.27
CA TYR A 515 8.80 -1.60 -15.44
C TYR A 515 7.57 -2.08 -16.21
N SER A 516 7.41 -1.66 -17.47
CA SER A 516 6.32 -2.12 -18.34
C SER A 516 6.41 -3.62 -18.63
N LEU A 517 7.60 -4.17 -18.82
CA LEU A 517 7.80 -5.62 -19.00
C LEU A 517 7.45 -6.41 -17.73
N ASN A 518 7.79 -5.90 -16.54
CA ASN A 518 7.39 -6.53 -15.28
C ASN A 518 5.88 -6.53 -15.10
N GLN A 519 5.17 -5.47 -15.48
CA GLN A 519 3.70 -5.44 -15.45
C GLN A 519 3.07 -6.40 -16.47
N LEU A 520 3.69 -6.55 -17.64
CA LEU A 520 3.29 -7.54 -18.65
C LEU A 520 3.48 -8.98 -18.16
N VAL A 521 4.60 -9.27 -17.49
CA VAL A 521 4.87 -10.56 -16.86
C VAL A 521 3.96 -10.78 -15.66
N ALA A 522 3.55 -9.73 -14.95
CA ALA A 522 2.62 -9.85 -13.83
C ALA A 522 1.26 -10.42 -14.26
N ASN A 523 0.85 -10.14 -15.50
CA ASN A 523 -0.37 -10.68 -16.09
C ASN A 523 -0.20 -12.07 -16.74
N THR A 524 0.97 -12.73 -16.61
CA THR A 524 1.21 -14.06 -17.19
C THR A 524 0.99 -15.20 -16.19
N SER A 525 0.67 -16.38 -16.72
CA SER A 525 0.46 -17.63 -15.97
C SER A 525 1.65 -18.07 -15.11
N ILE A 526 2.85 -17.53 -15.34
CA ILE A 526 4.05 -17.78 -14.53
C ILE A 526 3.94 -17.15 -13.14
N GLN A 527 3.34 -15.95 -13.03
CA GLN A 527 3.16 -15.34 -11.72
C GLN A 527 2.04 -16.03 -10.94
N GLN A 528 0.95 -16.41 -11.62
CA GLN A 528 -0.10 -17.27 -11.06
C GLN A 528 0.46 -18.62 -10.57
N TRP A 529 1.41 -19.21 -11.31
CA TRP A 529 2.09 -20.44 -10.90
C TRP A 529 2.97 -20.25 -9.66
N PHE A 530 3.65 -19.10 -9.52
CA PHE A 530 4.37 -18.74 -8.30
C PHE A 530 3.41 -18.59 -7.10
N PHE A 531 2.30 -17.88 -7.29
CA PHE A 531 1.24 -17.76 -6.26
C PHE A 531 0.60 -19.11 -5.93
N GLU A 532 0.51 -20.03 -6.90
CA GLU A 532 -0.03 -21.37 -6.66
C GLU A 532 0.96 -22.30 -5.94
N ILE A 533 2.27 -22.15 -6.19
CA ILE A 533 3.30 -22.79 -5.37
C ILE A 533 3.29 -22.25 -3.96
N GLU A 534 3.16 -20.93 -3.80
CA GLU A 534 3.00 -20.29 -2.50
C GLU A 534 1.77 -20.85 -1.76
N ASN A 535 0.62 -20.94 -2.43
CA ASN A 535 -0.59 -21.54 -1.87
C ASN A 535 -0.45 -23.04 -1.54
N ARG A 536 0.25 -23.82 -2.38
CA ARG A 536 0.50 -25.25 -2.10
C ARG A 536 1.48 -25.44 -0.94
N LEU A 537 2.50 -24.59 -0.82
CA LEU A 537 3.41 -24.59 0.33
C LEU A 537 2.68 -24.19 1.61
N LEU A 538 1.77 -23.20 1.54
CA LEU A 538 0.91 -22.82 2.65
C LEU A 538 0.00 -23.98 3.10
N GLN A 539 -0.56 -24.76 2.16
CA GLN A 539 -1.37 -25.96 2.46
C GLN A 539 -0.55 -27.11 3.08
N VAL A 540 0.71 -27.29 2.66
CA VAL A 540 1.60 -28.32 3.23
C VAL A 540 2.11 -27.94 4.62
N LEU A 541 2.23 -26.64 4.92
CA LEU A 541 2.65 -26.14 6.23
C LEU A 541 1.49 -26.03 7.24
N HIS A 542 0.24 -26.11 6.78
CA HIS A 542 -0.97 -26.14 7.61
C HIS A 542 -1.38 -27.55 8.06
N ASN A 543 -0.89 -28.58 7.37
CA ASN A 543 -0.99 -29.99 7.77
C ASN A 543 0.27 -30.40 8.53
#